data_AF-A0A832I4F7-F1
#
_entry.id   AF-A0A832I4F7-F1
#
_cell.length_a   1.000
_cell.length_b   1.000
_cell.length_c   1.000
_cell.angle_alpha   90.00
_cell.angle_beta   90.00
_cell.angle_gamma   90.00
#
_symmetry.space_group_name_H-M   'P 1'
#
loop_
_entity.id
_entity.type
_entity.pdbx_description
1 polymer ?
#
loop_
_entity_poly.entity_id
_entity_poly.type
_entity_poly.pdbx_seq_one_letter_code
_entity_poly.pdbx_strand_id
1 'polypeptide(L)'
;MKRILFFVLVAFAAWYAWKNWPTLLQRMPGHEAVVINQTGRTMTRVRVTVAGQTFVREELPDGQTASWPFRVDQDASFALTWEWREAMGERNWSGGMVPKGPMVQRHVFLVYGDGEVNYRAEPK
;
A
#
# COMPACT_ATOMS: atom_id res chain seq x y z
N MET A 1 44.26 27.38 5.13
CA MET A 1 44.04 26.02 4.59
C MET A 1 42.80 25.34 5.17
N LYS A 2 42.66 25.16 6.50
CA LYS A 2 41.48 24.48 7.11
C LYS A 2 40.12 25.10 6.76
N ARG A 3 40.03 26.44 6.69
CA ARG A 3 38.78 27.15 6.34
C ARG A 3 38.33 26.88 4.90
N ILE A 4 39.27 26.88 3.95
CA ILE A 4 38.97 26.62 2.53
C ILE A 4 38.52 25.18 2.34
N LEU A 5 39.19 24.22 3.00
CA LEU A 5 38.79 22.81 2.96
C LEU A 5 37.37 22.60 3.51
N PHE A 6 37.02 23.31 4.59
CA PHE A 6 35.68 23.26 5.16
C PHE A 6 34.62 23.80 4.19
N PHE A 7 34.91 24.93 3.53
CA PHE A 7 34.01 25.49 2.50
C PHE A 7 33.79 24.52 1.34
N VAL A 8 34.84 23.83 0.88
CA VAL A 8 34.73 22.84 -0.19
C VAL A 8 33.86 21.66 0.24
N LEU A 9 34.01 21.17 1.48
CA LEU A 9 33.17 20.08 2.02
C LEU A 9 31.69 20.48 2.11
N VAL A 10 31.41 21.69 2.61
CA VAL A 10 30.02 22.19 2.71
C VAL A 10 29.41 22.38 1.33
N ALA A 11 30.15 22.95 0.37
CA ALA A 11 29.69 23.13 -1.00
C ALA A 11 29.41 21.77 -1.67
N PHE A 12 30.27 20.79 -1.46
CA PHE A 12 30.08 19.44 -1.99
C PHE A 12 28.86 18.74 -1.36
N ALA A 13 28.69 18.86 -0.04
CA ALA A 13 27.54 18.29 0.66
C ALA A 13 26.22 18.94 0.20
N ALA A 14 26.18 20.27 0.06
CA ALA A 14 25.02 21.00 -0.43
C ALA A 14 24.69 20.64 -1.89
N TRP A 15 25.70 20.56 -2.75
CA TRP A 15 25.53 20.09 -4.13
C TRP A 15 24.99 18.67 -4.17
N TYR A 16 25.56 17.76 -3.38
CA TYR A 16 25.17 16.37 -3.34
C TYR A 16 23.74 16.22 -2.83
N ALA A 17 23.38 16.93 -1.76
CA ALA A 17 22.02 16.97 -1.22
C ALA A 17 21.02 17.51 -2.26
N TRP A 18 21.36 18.59 -2.97
CA TRP A 18 20.52 19.16 -4.02
C TRP A 18 20.34 18.21 -5.21
N LYS A 19 21.43 17.62 -5.69
CA LYS A 19 21.43 16.70 -6.84
C LYS A 19 20.67 15.41 -6.55
N ASN A 20 20.76 14.88 -5.33
CA ASN A 20 20.08 13.66 -4.90
C ASN A 20 18.76 13.92 -4.18
N TRP A 21 18.33 15.18 -4.04
CA TRP A 21 17.09 15.58 -3.38
C TRP A 21 15.86 14.80 -3.86
N PRO A 22 15.65 14.58 -5.18
CA PRO A 22 14.52 13.80 -5.66
C PRO A 22 14.59 12.35 -5.19
N THR A 23 15.76 11.72 -5.22
CA THR A 23 15.96 10.32 -4.81
C THR A 23 15.88 10.13 -3.28
N LEU A 24 16.29 11.14 -2.51
CA LEU A 24 16.21 11.13 -1.04
C LEU A 24 14.78 11.31 -0.53
N LEU A 25 13.90 11.93 -1.33
CA LEU A 25 12.50 12.21 -0.96
C LEU A 25 11.48 11.33 -1.70
N GLN A 26 11.81 10.82 -2.88
CA GLN A 26 10.96 9.92 -3.63
C GLN A 26 11.19 8.48 -3.17
N ARG A 27 10.15 7.90 -2.58
CA ARG A 27 10.05 6.50 -2.13
C ARG A 27 10.78 6.22 -0.82
N MET A 28 10.21 6.71 0.27
CA MET A 28 10.30 5.90 1.48
C MET A 28 9.67 4.53 1.17
N PRO A 29 10.42 3.41 1.35
CA PRO A 29 9.92 2.07 1.11
C PRO A 29 8.60 1.86 1.88
N GLY A 30 7.58 1.40 1.18
CA GLY A 30 6.23 1.28 1.72
C GLY A 30 5.44 0.26 0.95
N HIS A 31 4.77 -0.61 1.69
CA HIS A 31 3.92 -1.65 1.17
C HIS A 31 2.79 -1.04 0.32
N GLU A 32 2.19 -1.86 -0.50
CA GLU A 32 1.04 -1.47 -1.32
C GLU A 32 -0.07 -2.50 -1.14
N ALA A 33 -1.25 -2.06 -0.73
CA ALA A 33 -2.45 -2.90 -0.69
C ALA A 33 -3.21 -2.69 -2.01
N VAL A 34 -3.56 -3.76 -2.71
CA VAL A 34 -4.23 -3.71 -4.01
C VAL A 34 -5.45 -4.62 -3.98
N VAL A 35 -6.64 -4.06 -4.12
CA VAL A 35 -7.88 -4.82 -4.24
C VAL A 35 -8.31 -4.83 -5.70
N ILE A 36 -8.53 -6.02 -6.26
CA ILE A 36 -8.98 -6.24 -7.63
C ILE A 36 -10.35 -6.90 -7.56
N ASN A 37 -11.33 -6.30 -8.21
CA ASN A 37 -12.67 -6.86 -8.32
C ASN A 37 -12.83 -7.63 -9.63
N GLN A 38 -13.07 -8.94 -9.56
CA GLN A 38 -13.39 -9.82 -10.69
C GLN A 38 -14.61 -10.70 -10.34
N THR A 39 -15.64 -10.09 -9.78
CA THR A 39 -16.85 -10.80 -9.31
C THR A 39 -18.03 -10.71 -10.27
N GLY A 40 -17.93 -9.87 -11.31
CA GLY A 40 -19.06 -9.51 -12.16
C GLY A 40 -20.05 -8.54 -11.48
N ARG A 41 -19.76 -8.06 -10.25
CA ARG A 41 -20.62 -7.15 -9.48
C ARG A 41 -19.84 -5.92 -9.04
N THR A 42 -20.52 -4.82 -8.77
CA THR A 42 -19.88 -3.64 -8.17
C THR A 42 -19.77 -3.81 -6.65
N MET A 43 -18.54 -3.72 -6.13
CA MET A 43 -18.30 -3.60 -4.69
C MET A 43 -18.53 -2.16 -4.24
N THR A 44 -19.11 -2.00 -3.06
CA THR A 44 -19.31 -0.72 -2.38
C THR A 44 -18.66 -0.75 -1.00
N ARG A 45 -18.30 0.43 -0.47
CA ARG A 45 -17.71 0.60 0.88
C ARG A 45 -16.54 -0.36 1.14
N VAL A 46 -15.65 -0.52 0.16
CA VAL A 46 -14.48 -1.38 0.27
C VAL A 46 -13.54 -0.78 1.31
N ARG A 47 -13.26 -1.49 2.40
CA ARG A 47 -12.34 -1.06 3.46
C ARG A 47 -11.22 -2.08 3.60
N VAL A 48 -9.98 -1.63 3.54
CA VAL A 48 -8.79 -2.42 3.87
C VAL A 48 -8.19 -1.87 5.14
N THR A 49 -8.09 -2.70 6.17
CA THR A 49 -7.47 -2.34 7.45
C THR A 49 -6.19 -3.14 7.66
N VAL A 50 -5.10 -2.46 8.02
CA VAL A 50 -3.79 -3.07 8.33
C VAL A 50 -3.03 -2.18 9.31
N ALA A 51 -2.46 -2.78 10.36
CA ALA A 51 -1.72 -2.05 11.41
C ALA A 51 -2.47 -0.80 11.93
N GLY A 52 -3.80 -0.92 12.13
CA GLY A 52 -4.65 0.18 12.60
C GLY A 52 -4.96 1.28 11.57
N GLN A 53 -4.39 1.21 10.37
CA GLN A 53 -4.74 2.10 9.25
C GLN A 53 -5.91 1.50 8.46
N THR A 54 -6.93 2.31 8.17
CA THR A 54 -8.06 1.92 7.32
C THR A 54 -8.09 2.75 6.05
N PHE A 55 -8.10 2.06 4.91
CA PHE A 55 -8.21 2.63 3.58
C PHE A 55 -9.59 2.35 3.01
N VAL A 56 -10.22 3.34 2.39
CA VAL A 56 -11.61 3.23 1.92
C VAL A 56 -11.69 3.55 0.43
N ARG A 57 -12.50 2.75 -0.28
CA ARG A 57 -13.01 3.04 -1.62
C ARG A 57 -14.51 2.85 -1.62
N GLU A 58 -15.25 3.93 -1.85
CA GLU A 58 -16.72 3.89 -1.82
C GLU A 58 -17.31 2.99 -2.91
N GLU A 59 -16.68 2.95 -4.07
CA GLU A 59 -17.12 2.13 -5.20
C GLU A 59 -15.92 1.54 -5.95
N LEU A 60 -16.00 0.23 -6.19
CA LEU A 60 -15.07 -0.51 -7.02
C LEU A 60 -15.87 -1.38 -8.01
N PRO A 61 -16.12 -0.88 -9.24
CA PRO A 61 -16.83 -1.63 -10.27
C PRO A 61 -16.08 -2.91 -10.64
N ASP A 62 -16.77 -3.83 -11.30
CA ASP A 62 -16.15 -5.05 -11.83
C ASP A 62 -15.00 -4.73 -12.80
N GLY A 63 -13.93 -5.54 -12.75
CA GLY A 63 -12.71 -5.36 -13.52
C GLY A 63 -11.79 -4.23 -13.05
N GLN A 64 -12.20 -3.44 -12.05
CA GLN A 64 -11.39 -2.33 -11.56
C GLN A 64 -10.47 -2.71 -10.39
N THR A 65 -9.48 -1.85 -10.16
CA THR A 65 -8.47 -1.99 -9.13
C THR A 65 -8.42 -0.74 -8.26
N ALA A 66 -8.33 -0.93 -6.94
CA ALA A 66 -7.99 0.12 -5.98
C ALA A 66 -6.63 -0.21 -5.34
N SER A 67 -5.77 0.79 -5.20
CA SER A 67 -4.48 0.62 -4.55
C SER A 67 -4.19 1.72 -3.53
N TRP A 68 -3.54 1.32 -2.44
CA TRP A 68 -3.15 2.23 -1.36
C TRP A 68 -1.73 1.92 -0.89
N PRO A 69 -0.83 2.93 -0.86
CA PRO A 69 0.44 2.79 -0.19
C PRO A 69 0.24 2.83 1.33
N PHE A 70 0.96 1.99 2.07
CA PHE A 70 0.92 1.97 3.52
C PHE A 70 2.27 1.58 4.13
N ARG A 71 2.40 1.74 5.44
CA ARG A 71 3.57 1.30 6.22
C ARG A 71 3.13 0.57 7.46
N VAL A 72 3.99 -0.31 7.96
CA VAL A 72 3.79 -0.99 9.24
C VAL A 72 5.05 -0.83 10.08
N ASP A 73 4.88 -0.59 11.38
CA ASP A 73 5.95 -0.47 12.38
C ASP A 73 6.07 -1.73 13.25
N GLN A 74 5.11 -2.64 13.12
CA GLN A 74 5.02 -3.95 13.74
C GLN A 74 4.41 -4.95 12.76
N ASP A 75 4.57 -6.25 13.05
CA ASP A 75 3.92 -7.30 12.26
C ASP A 75 2.40 -7.10 12.31
N ALA A 76 1.76 -7.24 11.16
CA ALA A 76 0.33 -6.99 11.02
C ALA A 76 -0.33 -8.00 10.07
N SER A 77 -1.66 -8.06 10.16
CA SER A 77 -2.50 -8.78 9.21
C SER A 77 -3.56 -7.85 8.61
N PHE A 78 -4.12 -8.23 7.47
CA PHE A 78 -5.19 -7.48 6.85
C PHE A 78 -6.56 -7.91 7.35
N ALA A 79 -7.47 -6.94 7.36
CA ALA A 79 -8.91 -7.16 7.31
C ALA A 79 -9.47 -6.39 6.11
N LEU A 80 -10.14 -7.09 5.20
CA LEU A 80 -10.83 -6.55 4.04
C LEU A 80 -12.33 -6.67 4.29
N THR A 81 -13.09 -5.59 4.16
CA THR A 81 -14.56 -5.60 4.21
C THR A 81 -15.14 -4.89 3.00
N TRP A 82 -16.32 -5.32 2.54
CA TRP A 82 -17.03 -4.66 1.45
C TRP A 82 -18.52 -5.02 1.48
N GLU A 83 -19.32 -4.30 0.71
CA GLU A 83 -20.71 -4.62 0.42
C GLU A 83 -20.88 -4.79 -1.10
N TRP A 84 -22.00 -5.37 -1.52
CA TRP A 84 -22.39 -5.39 -2.92
C TRP A 84 -23.39 -4.27 -3.18
N ARG A 85 -23.28 -3.58 -4.32
CA ARG A 85 -24.26 -2.56 -4.70
C ARG A 85 -25.71 -3.08 -4.70
N GLU A 86 -25.90 -4.30 -5.17
CA GLU A 86 -27.22 -4.90 -5.44
C GLU A 86 -27.71 -5.82 -4.31
N ALA A 87 -26.90 -6.09 -3.30
CA ALA A 87 -27.24 -7.01 -2.22
C ALA A 87 -26.82 -6.43 -0.87
N MET A 88 -27.75 -6.44 0.09
CA MET A 88 -27.45 -6.07 1.46
C MET A 88 -26.63 -7.17 2.15
N GLY A 89 -25.67 -6.74 2.97
CA GLY A 89 -24.85 -7.60 3.79
C GLY A 89 -23.36 -7.31 3.61
N GLU A 90 -22.68 -7.07 4.72
CA GLU A 90 -21.23 -6.90 4.72
C GLU A 90 -20.56 -8.26 4.47
N ARG A 91 -19.54 -8.23 3.61
CA ARG A 91 -18.61 -9.32 3.38
C ARG A 91 -17.29 -8.93 4.02
N ASN A 92 -16.60 -9.93 4.54
CA ASN A 92 -15.30 -9.74 5.14
C ASN A 92 -14.36 -10.88 4.79
N TRP A 93 -13.08 -10.55 4.84
CA TRP A 93 -11.98 -11.50 4.79
C TRP A 93 -10.86 -10.99 5.70
N SER A 94 -10.17 -11.91 6.37
CA SER A 94 -9.02 -11.59 7.20
C SER A 94 -7.88 -12.55 6.91
N GLY A 95 -6.66 -12.04 6.81
CA GLY A 95 -5.48 -12.85 6.53
C GLY A 95 -4.34 -12.03 5.96
N GLY A 96 -3.33 -12.74 5.44
CA GLY A 96 -2.13 -12.15 4.86
C GLY A 96 -1.22 -11.52 5.92
N MET A 97 -0.02 -12.06 6.08
CA MET A 97 0.98 -11.52 7.00
C MET A 97 1.75 -10.40 6.31
N VAL A 98 1.88 -9.27 7.01
CA VAL A 98 2.77 -8.17 6.66
C VAL A 98 3.87 -8.10 7.72
N PRO A 99 5.07 -8.63 7.42
CA PRO A 99 6.17 -8.56 8.37
C PRO A 99 6.69 -7.13 8.49
N LYS A 100 7.04 -6.74 9.71
CA LYS A 100 7.84 -5.55 9.96
C LYS A 100 9.21 -5.71 9.29
N GLY A 101 9.64 -4.69 8.57
CA GLY A 101 11.03 -4.64 8.11
C GLY A 101 11.24 -3.78 6.87
N PRO A 102 12.45 -3.82 6.30
CA PRO A 102 12.80 -3.08 5.09
C PRO A 102 12.19 -3.68 3.82
N MET A 103 11.54 -4.86 3.91
CA MET A 103 10.92 -5.53 2.78
C MET A 103 9.71 -4.75 2.31
N VAL A 104 9.70 -4.37 1.04
CA VAL A 104 8.55 -3.73 0.41
C VAL A 104 7.80 -4.76 -0.42
N GLN A 105 6.53 -4.95 -0.09
CA GLN A 105 5.67 -5.90 -0.77
C GLN A 105 4.40 -5.24 -1.28
N ARG A 106 3.93 -5.74 -2.41
CA ARG A 106 2.58 -5.52 -2.91
C ARG A 106 1.69 -6.68 -2.44
N HIS A 107 0.62 -6.35 -1.75
CA HIS A 107 -0.36 -7.28 -1.22
C HIS A 107 -1.61 -7.19 -2.10
N VAL A 108 -1.85 -8.22 -2.90
CA VAL A 108 -2.96 -8.27 -3.87
C VAL A 108 -4.09 -9.12 -3.30
N PHE A 109 -5.27 -8.53 -3.22
CA PHE A 109 -6.54 -9.17 -2.88
C PHE A 109 -7.36 -9.27 -4.16
N LEU A 110 -7.36 -10.44 -4.79
CA LEU A 110 -8.26 -10.72 -5.90
C LEU A 110 -9.58 -11.23 -5.34
N VAL A 111 -10.64 -10.45 -5.48
CA VAL A 111 -12.00 -10.85 -5.11
C VAL A 111 -12.71 -11.39 -6.34
N TYR A 112 -13.19 -12.63 -6.27
CA TYR A 112 -13.82 -13.32 -7.41
C TYR A 112 -15.02 -14.18 -6.95
N GLY A 113 -15.79 -14.70 -7.92
CA GLY A 113 -16.97 -15.51 -7.64
C GLY A 113 -18.00 -14.76 -6.78
N ASP A 114 -18.52 -15.42 -5.74
CA ASP A 114 -19.49 -14.83 -4.80
C ASP A 114 -18.84 -14.05 -3.62
N GLY A 115 -17.55 -13.74 -3.72
CA GLY A 115 -16.79 -13.00 -2.71
C GLY A 115 -15.61 -13.76 -2.11
N GLU A 116 -15.10 -14.76 -2.81
CA GLU A 116 -13.86 -15.45 -2.44
C GLU A 116 -12.67 -14.50 -2.64
N VAL A 117 -11.69 -14.57 -1.74
CA VAL A 117 -10.50 -13.71 -1.78
C VAL A 117 -9.26 -14.57 -1.97
N ASN A 118 -8.62 -14.43 -3.13
CA ASN A 118 -7.29 -14.97 -3.38
C ASN A 118 -6.25 -13.90 -3.03
N TYR A 119 -5.54 -14.13 -1.92
CA TYR A 119 -4.50 -13.25 -1.42
C TYR A 119 -3.12 -13.72 -1.90
N ARG A 120 -2.31 -12.77 -2.38
CA ARG A 120 -0.89 -12.99 -2.69
C ARG A 120 -0.03 -11.78 -2.32
N ALA A 121 1.19 -12.03 -1.90
CA ALA A 121 2.20 -11.01 -1.66
C ALA A 121 3.31 -11.14 -2.72
N GLU A 122 3.63 -10.03 -3.37
CA GLU A 122 4.62 -9.94 -4.44
C GLU A 122 5.71 -8.92 -4.06
N PRO A 123 6.99 -9.17 -4.39
CA PRO A 123 8.03 -8.15 -4.25
C PRO A 123 7.71 -6.90 -5.08
N LYS A 124 8.03 -5.72 -4.53
CA LYS A 124 7.84 -4.42 -5.22
C LYS A 124 9.14 -3.86 -5.77
#